data_AF-A0A7L1BNX5-F1
#
_entry.id   AF-A0A7L1BNX5-F1
#
_cell.length_a   1.000
_cell.length_b   1.000
_cell.length_c   1.000
_cell.angle_alpha   90.00
_cell.angle_beta   90.00
_cell.angle_gamma   90.00
#
_symmetry.space_group_name_H-M   'P 1'
#
loop_
_entity.id
_entity.type
_entity.pdbx_description
1 polymer ?
#
loop_
_entity_poly.entity_id
_entity_poly.type
_entity_poly.pdbx_seq_one_letter_code
_entity_poly.pdbx_strand_id
1 'polypeptide(L)'
;RTPDDLSRQIVALQQRELALKEQNSTFMSSARMLEKARQQLQEEILGVQSQLLDEKKKREHQEALVRRLQKRVVLLTKERDGMRAILESYDSELTPAEHSPQLSRRMREAEDMVQKLHAHNTELEAQLSQVLEEVGNHKQRAEMLEVEMKVLKSQQCTAEQSTVITKEEVDALRLKIEELEAERSKLAEENRSLEMKLEKLTLQGDYDPSRTKVVHFSMNPMSLAKQQRKEEQQQLQEECERLRELVRVLKGGGSISGNLEGVGGFQSPQEVAELKKQVESAELKNQRLKEVFQTKIQEFRKVCYTLTGYQIDITTENQYRLSSIYAEHQGDCLLFK
;
A
#
# COMPACT_ATOMS: atom_id res chain seq x y z
N ARG A 1 37.33 0.70 15.37
CA ARG A 1 36.23 0.10 16.16
C ARG A 1 36.82 -1.10 16.86
N THR A 2 36.84 -1.09 18.19
CA THR A 2 37.29 -2.27 18.94
C THR A 2 36.17 -3.31 18.98
N PRO A 3 36.48 -4.61 19.17
CA PRO A 3 35.48 -5.64 19.37
C PRO A 3 34.51 -5.32 20.53
N ASP A 4 34.97 -4.59 21.54
CA ASP A 4 34.18 -4.16 22.70
C ASP A 4 33.14 -3.07 22.34
N ASP A 5 33.42 -2.21 21.37
CA ASP A 5 32.44 -1.23 20.89
C ASP A 5 31.27 -1.93 20.16
N LEU A 6 31.58 -2.97 19.40
CA LEU A 6 30.58 -3.77 18.68
C LEU A 6 29.72 -4.58 19.65
N SER A 7 30.32 -5.18 20.69
CA SER A 7 29.56 -5.93 21.70
C SER A 7 28.59 -5.02 22.47
N ARG A 8 29.01 -3.80 22.83
CA ARG A 8 28.13 -2.79 23.46
C ARG A 8 26.97 -2.39 22.56
N GLN A 9 27.22 -2.18 21.26
CA GLN A 9 26.16 -1.87 20.29
C GLN A 9 25.18 -3.03 20.13
N ILE A 10 25.66 -4.27 20.08
CA ILE A 10 24.81 -5.46 20.01
C ILE A 10 23.92 -5.56 21.26
N VAL A 11 24.47 -5.36 22.46
CA VAL A 11 23.69 -5.38 23.70
C VAL A 11 22.63 -4.27 23.72
N ALA A 12 22.97 -3.06 23.28
CA ALA A 12 22.02 -1.95 23.19
C ALA A 12 20.88 -2.25 22.20
N LEU A 13 21.20 -2.87 21.06
CA LEU A 13 20.19 -3.31 20.08
C LEU A 13 19.30 -4.41 20.65
N GLN A 14 19.86 -5.40 21.35
CA GLN A 14 19.08 -6.46 22.00
C GLN A 14 18.15 -5.91 23.09
N GLN A 15 18.61 -4.97 23.91
CA GLN A 15 17.77 -4.30 24.91
C GLN A 15 16.63 -3.51 24.26
N ARG A 16 16.91 -2.80 23.16
CA ARG A 16 15.88 -2.08 22.40
C ARG A 16 14.87 -3.05 21.78
N GLU A 17 15.32 -4.16 21.20
CA GLU A 17 14.45 -5.17 20.61
C GLU A 17 13.54 -5.80 21.68
N LEU A 18 14.08 -6.08 22.87
CA LEU A 18 13.31 -6.62 23.98
C LEU A 18 12.24 -5.63 24.47
N ALA A 19 12.59 -4.35 24.65
CA ALA A 19 11.64 -3.30 25.01
C ALA A 19 10.53 -3.13 23.95
N LEU A 20 10.86 -3.20 22.66
CA LEU A 20 9.88 -3.15 21.58
C LEU A 20 8.97 -4.39 21.58
N LYS A 21 9.50 -5.58 21.87
CA LYS A 21 8.70 -6.81 22.00
C LYS A 21 7.74 -6.72 23.19
N GLU A 22 8.18 -6.20 24.32
CA GLU A 22 7.32 -5.95 25.48
C GLU A 22 6.20 -4.96 25.15
N GLN A 23 6.53 -3.81 24.53
CA GLN A 23 5.53 -2.84 24.07
C GLN A 23 4.55 -3.43 23.06
N ASN A 24 5.03 -4.21 22.10
CA ASN A 24 4.14 -4.91 21.17
C ASN A 24 3.22 -5.90 21.89
N SER A 25 3.73 -6.62 22.91
CA SER A 25 2.90 -7.54 23.69
C SER A 25 1.82 -6.83 24.50
N THR A 26 2.11 -5.65 25.06
CA THR A 26 1.12 -4.84 25.81
C THR A 26 0.11 -4.18 24.88
N PHE A 27 0.52 -3.70 23.70
CA PHE A 27 -0.41 -3.20 22.69
C PHE A 27 -1.31 -4.31 22.16
N MET A 28 -0.79 -5.50 21.88
CA MET A 28 -1.61 -6.63 21.44
C MET A 28 -2.61 -7.07 22.51
N SER A 29 -2.22 -7.10 23.78
CA SER A 29 -3.15 -7.46 24.87
C SER A 29 -4.23 -6.39 25.05
N SER A 30 -3.85 -5.11 25.00
CA SER A 30 -4.79 -3.98 25.04
C SER A 30 -5.79 -4.02 23.88
N ALA A 31 -5.31 -4.24 22.65
CA ALA A 31 -6.15 -4.36 21.46
C ALA A 31 -7.17 -5.51 21.60
N ARG A 32 -6.73 -6.68 22.06
CA ARG A 32 -7.63 -7.83 22.32
C ARG A 32 -8.67 -7.54 23.39
N MET A 33 -8.31 -6.81 24.45
CA MET A 33 -9.25 -6.41 25.50
C MET A 33 -10.30 -5.43 24.97
N LEU A 34 -9.88 -4.46 24.16
CA LEU A 34 -10.80 -3.52 23.51
C LEU A 34 -11.72 -4.21 22.50
N GLU A 35 -11.22 -5.18 21.74
CA GLU A 35 -12.04 -5.98 20.82
C GLU A 35 -13.10 -6.79 21.57
N LYS A 36 -12.75 -7.41 22.70
CA LYS A 36 -13.72 -8.13 23.55
C LYS A 36 -14.77 -7.20 24.14
N ALA A 37 -14.36 -6.04 24.66
CA ALA A 37 -15.30 -5.04 25.18
C ALA A 37 -16.24 -4.53 24.07
N ARG A 38 -15.73 -4.32 22.86
CA ARG A 38 -16.55 -3.95 21.70
C ARG A 38 -17.56 -5.04 21.34
N GLN A 39 -17.18 -6.32 21.37
CA GLN A 39 -18.10 -7.44 21.12
C GLN A 39 -19.20 -7.51 22.18
N GLN A 40 -18.86 -7.36 23.46
CA GLN A 40 -19.83 -7.35 24.56
C GLN A 40 -20.84 -6.20 24.41
N LEU A 41 -20.37 -4.98 24.11
CA LEU A 41 -21.25 -3.84 23.87
C LEU A 41 -22.16 -4.06 22.65
N GLN A 42 -21.68 -4.74 21.60
CA GLN A 42 -22.51 -5.08 20.45
C GLN A 42 -23.62 -6.08 20.81
N GLU A 43 -23.33 -7.07 21.64
CA GLU A 43 -24.33 -8.03 22.15
C GLU A 43 -25.35 -7.33 23.06
N GLU A 44 -24.91 -6.42 23.94
CA GLU A 44 -25.80 -5.62 24.77
C GLU A 44 -26.73 -4.74 23.95
N ILE A 45 -26.21 -4.07 22.90
CA ILE A 45 -27.02 -3.26 21.99
C ILE A 45 -28.10 -4.11 21.31
N LEU A 46 -27.74 -5.31 20.82
CA LEU A 46 -28.70 -6.23 20.22
C LEU A 46 -29.76 -6.68 21.24
N GLY A 47 -29.35 -6.98 22.48
CA GLY A 47 -30.27 -7.33 23.57
C GLY A 47 -31.27 -6.21 23.88
N VAL A 48 -30.79 -4.97 24.01
CA VAL A 48 -31.63 -3.79 24.26
C VAL A 48 -32.57 -3.51 23.08
N GLN A 49 -32.10 -3.69 21.83
CA GLN A 49 -32.95 -3.53 20.66
C GLN A 49 -34.08 -4.57 20.62
N SER A 50 -33.80 -5.82 20.99
CA SER A 50 -34.84 -6.86 21.09
C SER A 50 -35.88 -6.51 22.16
N GLN A 51 -35.44 -6.10 23.35
CA GLN A 51 -36.34 -5.69 24.43
C GLN A 51 -37.21 -4.50 24.03
N LEU A 52 -36.63 -3.50 23.35
CA LEU A 52 -37.37 -2.35 22.85
C LEU A 52 -38.47 -2.74 21.86
N LEU A 53 -38.20 -3.71 20.97
CA LEU A 53 -39.19 -4.22 20.02
C LEU A 53 -40.34 -4.94 20.73
N ASP A 54 -40.04 -5.75 21.75
CA ASP A 54 -41.07 -6.45 22.51
C ASP A 54 -41.94 -5.50 23.33
N GLU A 55 -41.35 -4.47 23.95
CA GLU A 55 -42.11 -3.43 24.65
C GLU A 55 -42.98 -2.60 23.69
N LYS A 56 -42.50 -2.31 22.47
CA LYS A 56 -43.33 -1.66 21.44
C LYS A 56 -44.56 -2.50 21.08
N LYS A 57 -44.39 -3.81 20.86
CA LYS A 57 -45.51 -4.73 20.55
C LYS A 57 -46.51 -4.80 21.71
N LYS A 58 -46.04 -4.87 22.96
CA LYS A 58 -46.91 -4.84 24.15
C LYS A 58 -47.71 -3.54 24.23
N ARG A 59 -47.06 -2.41 23.99
CA ARG A 59 -47.72 -1.08 23.97
C ARG A 59 -48.81 -1.03 22.91
N GLU A 60 -48.52 -1.45 21.68
CA GLU A 60 -49.50 -1.50 20.59
C GLU A 60 -50.72 -2.38 20.94
N HIS A 61 -50.48 -3.54 21.57
CA HIS A 61 -51.56 -4.42 22.01
C HIS A 61 -52.43 -3.76 23.10
N GLN A 62 -51.81 -3.10 24.07
CA GLN A 62 -52.52 -2.37 25.13
C GLN A 62 -53.32 -1.19 24.57
N GLU A 63 -52.75 -0.41 23.65
CA GLU A 63 -53.46 0.68 22.97
C GLU A 63 -54.69 0.17 22.21
N ALA A 64 -54.58 -0.96 21.51
CA ALA A 64 -55.71 -1.60 20.83
C ALA A 64 -56.79 -2.07 21.82
N LEU A 65 -56.41 -2.59 22.98
CA LEU A 65 -57.35 -2.95 24.05
C LEU A 65 -58.07 -1.71 24.61
N VAL A 66 -57.34 -0.64 24.91
CA VAL A 66 -57.90 0.63 25.41
C VAL A 66 -58.94 1.17 24.42
N ARG A 67 -58.61 1.21 23.11
CA ARG A 67 -59.56 1.66 22.08
C ARG A 67 -60.84 0.81 22.04
N ARG A 68 -60.73 -0.51 22.25
CA ARG A 68 -61.91 -1.41 22.31
C ARG A 68 -62.75 -1.16 23.55
N LEU A 69 -62.11 -0.99 24.71
CA LEU A 69 -62.81 -0.70 25.97
C LEU A 69 -63.51 0.66 25.93
N GLN A 70 -62.87 1.69 25.38
CA GLN A 70 -63.48 3.01 25.18
C GLN A 70 -64.76 2.92 24.32
N LYS A 71 -64.73 2.17 23.21
CA LYS A 71 -65.93 1.93 22.38
C LYS A 71 -67.04 1.24 23.17
N ARG A 72 -66.70 0.26 24.00
CA ARG A 72 -67.70 -0.46 24.82
C ARG A 72 -68.32 0.43 25.89
N VAL A 73 -67.53 1.28 26.54
CA VAL A 73 -68.03 2.25 27.54
C VAL A 73 -69.04 3.21 26.90
N VAL A 74 -68.76 3.72 25.70
CA VAL A 74 -69.69 4.59 24.97
C VAL A 74 -71.01 3.88 24.68
N LEU A 75 -70.98 2.63 24.23
CA LEU A 75 -72.20 1.86 23.97
C LEU A 75 -73.03 1.63 25.25
N LEU A 76 -72.39 1.21 26.33
CA LEU A 76 -73.07 1.01 27.62
C LEU A 76 -73.66 2.30 28.18
N THR A 77 -72.99 3.43 27.95
CA THR A 77 -73.48 4.75 28.36
C THR A 77 -74.75 5.10 27.59
N LYS A 78 -74.78 4.87 26.28
CA LYS A 78 -75.98 5.06 25.45
C LYS A 78 -77.13 4.16 25.87
N GLU A 79 -76.86 2.88 26.17
CA GLU A 79 -77.89 1.95 26.64
C GLU A 79 -78.46 2.38 27.99
N ARG A 80 -77.61 2.75 28.94
CA ARG A 80 -78.01 3.27 30.26
C ARG A 80 -78.90 4.50 30.11
N ASP A 81 -78.51 5.45 29.27
CA ASP A 81 -79.25 6.69 29.09
C ASP A 81 -80.60 6.46 28.39
N GLY A 82 -80.64 5.52 27.43
CA GLY A 82 -81.90 5.07 26.82
C GLY A 82 -82.87 4.45 27.83
N MET A 83 -82.40 3.57 28.71
CA MET A 83 -83.26 2.97 29.75
C MET A 83 -83.78 4.02 30.74
N ARG A 84 -82.93 4.98 31.13
CA ARG A 84 -83.33 6.09 32.01
C ARG A 84 -84.47 6.91 31.39
N ALA A 85 -84.34 7.27 30.11
CA ALA A 85 -85.37 8.03 29.40
C ALA A 85 -86.70 7.27 29.32
N ILE A 86 -86.67 5.94 29.13
CA ILE A 86 -87.87 5.11 29.12
C ILE A 86 -88.56 5.12 30.50
N LEU A 87 -87.82 4.94 31.60
CA LEU A 87 -88.39 4.98 32.95
C LEU A 87 -89.04 6.33 33.27
N GLU A 88 -88.37 7.42 32.89
CA GLU A 88 -88.85 8.79 33.07
C GLU A 88 -90.18 9.03 32.33
N SER A 89 -90.37 8.41 31.16
CA SER A 89 -91.65 8.48 30.43
C SER A 89 -92.80 7.76 31.16
N TYR A 90 -92.57 6.61 31.79
CA TYR A 90 -93.61 5.89 32.54
C TYR A 90 -93.99 6.59 33.84
N ASP A 91 -93.02 7.15 34.57
CA ASP A 91 -93.28 7.94 35.78
C ASP A 91 -94.15 9.18 35.48
N SER A 92 -94.01 9.72 34.27
CA SER A 92 -94.77 10.88 33.79
C SER A 92 -96.27 10.58 33.55
N GLU A 93 -96.59 9.36 33.12
CA GLU A 93 -97.94 8.92 32.74
C GLU A 93 -98.79 8.42 33.93
N LEU A 94 -98.16 7.98 35.02
CA LEU A 94 -98.82 7.29 36.15
C LEU A 94 -99.44 8.20 37.23
N THR A 95 -99.40 9.52 37.11
CA THR A 95 -99.83 10.46 38.18
C THR A 95 -100.99 11.40 37.75
N PRO A 96 -102.27 11.07 38.04
CA PRO A 96 -103.43 11.86 37.62
C PRO A 96 -104.06 12.78 38.70
N ALA A 97 -103.47 12.98 39.89
CA ALA A 97 -104.22 13.52 41.04
C ALA A 97 -103.90 14.94 41.54
N GLU A 98 -102.83 15.65 41.12
CA GLU A 98 -102.53 17.00 41.67
C GLU A 98 -102.53 18.13 40.61
N HIS A 99 -103.31 17.99 39.54
CA HIS A 99 -103.36 18.82 38.32
C HIS A 99 -103.38 20.37 38.41
N SER A 100 -103.48 21.01 39.59
CA SER A 100 -103.37 22.47 39.74
C SER A 100 -102.03 22.91 40.37
N PRO A 101 -101.67 22.45 41.58
CA PRO A 101 -100.33 22.67 42.13
C PRO A 101 -99.23 21.85 41.40
N GLN A 102 -99.54 20.65 40.87
CA GLN A 102 -98.63 19.94 39.96
C GLN A 102 -98.43 20.69 38.66
N LEU A 103 -99.47 21.32 38.09
CA LEU A 103 -99.30 22.07 36.85
C LEU A 103 -98.39 23.27 37.07
N SER A 104 -98.51 23.94 38.21
CA SER A 104 -97.61 25.03 38.60
C SER A 104 -96.18 24.54 38.90
N ARG A 105 -96.00 23.35 39.49
CA ARG A 105 -94.67 22.72 39.65
C ARG A 105 -94.09 22.27 38.33
N ARG A 106 -94.86 21.58 37.48
CA ARG A 106 -94.48 21.16 36.11
C ARG A 106 -94.16 22.35 35.22
N MET A 107 -94.89 23.46 35.34
CA MET A 107 -94.59 24.70 34.63
C MET A 107 -93.24 25.26 35.08
N ARG A 108 -92.97 25.29 36.39
CA ARG A 108 -91.69 25.75 36.95
C ARG A 108 -90.52 24.83 36.59
N GLU A 109 -90.73 23.52 36.64
CA GLU A 109 -89.76 22.50 36.21
C GLU A 109 -89.51 22.58 34.70
N ALA A 110 -90.53 22.84 33.89
CA ALA A 110 -90.39 23.08 32.46
C ALA A 110 -89.65 24.39 32.17
N GLU A 111 -89.92 25.47 32.92
CA GLU A 111 -89.18 26.73 32.84
C GLU A 111 -87.70 26.54 33.23
N ASP A 112 -87.42 25.80 34.30
CA ASP A 112 -86.05 25.46 34.72
C ASP A 112 -85.34 24.58 33.68
N MET A 113 -86.06 23.63 33.07
CA MET A 113 -85.53 22.82 31.97
C MET A 113 -85.25 23.67 30.74
N VAL A 114 -86.14 24.60 30.38
CA VAL A 114 -85.94 25.54 29.27
C VAL A 114 -84.73 26.44 29.56
N GLN A 115 -84.56 26.96 30.77
CA GLN A 115 -83.38 27.74 31.15
C GLN A 115 -82.09 26.91 31.05
N LYS A 116 -82.10 25.66 31.53
CA LYS A 116 -80.95 24.75 31.39
C LYS A 116 -80.63 24.44 29.93
N LEU A 117 -81.65 24.20 29.11
CA LEU A 117 -81.49 24.00 27.67
C LEU A 117 -80.95 25.26 27.01
N HIS A 118 -81.39 26.44 27.42
CA HIS A 118 -80.91 27.70 26.87
C HIS A 118 -79.43 27.93 27.24
N ALA A 119 -79.06 27.69 28.50
CA ALA A 119 -77.67 27.75 28.96
C ALA A 119 -76.78 26.71 28.23
N HIS A 120 -77.28 25.50 28.01
CA HIS A 120 -76.57 24.48 27.24
C HIS A 120 -76.44 24.89 25.76
N ASN A 121 -77.47 25.52 25.18
CA ASN A 121 -77.41 25.99 23.80
C ASN A 121 -76.38 27.12 23.65
N THR A 122 -76.34 28.08 24.60
CA THR A 122 -75.31 29.13 24.60
C THR A 122 -73.90 28.56 24.78
N GLU A 123 -73.74 27.51 25.60
CA GLU A 123 -72.46 26.82 25.76
C GLU A 123 -72.05 26.09 24.47
N LEU A 124 -72.98 25.41 23.80
CA LEU A 124 -72.72 24.79 22.51
C LEU A 124 -72.38 25.82 21.42
N GLU A 125 -73.05 26.97 21.39
CA GLU A 125 -72.73 28.06 20.47
C GLU A 125 -71.33 28.64 20.72
N ALA A 126 -70.93 28.76 22.00
CA ALA A 126 -69.57 29.17 22.37
C ALA A 126 -68.53 28.13 21.94
N GLN A 127 -68.78 26.84 22.20
CA GLN A 127 -67.90 25.76 21.76
C GLN A 127 -67.79 25.67 20.24
N LEU A 128 -68.90 25.84 19.53
CA LEU A 128 -68.91 25.87 18.05
C LEU A 128 -68.08 27.05 17.53
N SER A 129 -68.21 28.22 18.13
CA SER A 129 -67.43 29.41 17.78
C SER A 129 -65.94 29.19 18.01
N GLN A 130 -65.57 28.59 19.15
CA GLN A 130 -64.18 28.23 19.46
C GLN A 130 -63.61 27.24 18.43
N VAL A 131 -64.35 26.17 18.10
CA VAL A 131 -63.90 25.18 17.11
C VAL A 131 -63.74 25.81 15.73
N LEU A 132 -64.62 26.72 15.33
CA LEU A 132 -64.50 27.43 14.05
C LEU A 132 -63.23 28.30 14.00
N GLU A 133 -62.88 28.97 15.10
CA GLU A 133 -61.65 29.76 15.21
C GLU A 133 -60.40 28.85 15.16
N GLU A 134 -60.41 27.73 15.89
CA GLU A 134 -59.33 26.73 15.86
C GLU A 134 -59.14 26.13 14.46
N VAL A 135 -60.23 25.80 13.76
CA VAL A 135 -60.19 25.32 12.36
C VAL A 135 -59.61 26.40 11.43
N GLY A 136 -59.98 27.67 11.62
CA GLY A 136 -59.39 28.80 10.89
C GLY A 136 -57.87 28.90 11.09
N ASN A 137 -57.41 28.80 12.34
CA ASN A 137 -56.00 28.82 12.69
C ASN A 137 -55.23 27.63 12.08
N HIS A 138 -55.80 26.42 12.13
CA HIS A 138 -55.21 25.24 11.51
C HIS A 138 -55.12 25.36 9.98
N LYS A 139 -56.14 25.94 9.33
CA LYS A 139 -56.12 26.18 7.89
C LYS A 139 -55.03 27.16 7.49
N GLN A 140 -54.89 28.28 8.20
CA GLN A 140 -53.80 29.24 7.96
C GLN A 140 -52.42 28.59 8.14
N ARG A 141 -52.25 27.76 9.18
CA ARG A 141 -51.00 27.02 9.40
C ARG A 141 -50.69 26.03 8.27
N ALA A 142 -51.70 25.33 7.76
CA ALA A 142 -51.53 24.43 6.62
C ALA A 142 -51.11 25.19 5.35
N GLU A 143 -51.75 26.34 5.08
CA GLU A 143 -51.40 27.20 3.94
C GLU A 143 -49.96 27.74 4.05
N MET A 144 -49.52 28.16 5.24
CA MET A 144 -48.13 28.58 5.47
C MET A 144 -47.14 27.43 5.21
N LEU A 145 -47.41 26.22 5.71
CA LEU A 145 -46.56 25.06 5.49
C LEU A 145 -46.51 24.63 4.02
N GLU A 146 -47.61 24.78 3.26
CA GLU A 146 -47.61 24.55 1.81
C GLU A 146 -46.72 25.55 1.06
N VAL A 147 -46.74 26.82 1.47
CA VAL A 147 -45.87 27.85 0.88
C VAL A 147 -44.40 27.56 1.20
N GLU A 148 -44.08 27.24 2.46
CA GLU A 148 -42.71 26.83 2.85
C GLU A 148 -42.24 25.60 2.06
N MET A 149 -43.09 24.58 1.90
CA MET A 149 -42.79 23.41 1.08
C MET A 149 -42.48 23.77 -0.38
N LYS A 150 -43.23 24.71 -0.98
CA LYS A 150 -42.97 25.16 -2.36
C LYS A 150 -41.65 25.92 -2.46
N VAL A 151 -41.34 26.78 -1.50
CA VAL A 151 -40.07 27.50 -1.44
C VAL A 151 -38.91 26.52 -1.27
N LEU A 152 -38.99 25.59 -0.33
CA LEU A 152 -37.96 24.57 -0.11
C LEU A 152 -37.74 23.68 -1.36
N LYS A 153 -38.81 23.29 -2.06
CA LYS A 153 -38.68 22.55 -3.34
C LYS A 153 -37.97 23.37 -4.41
N SER A 154 -38.25 24.67 -4.52
CA SER A 154 -37.56 25.53 -5.48
C SER A 154 -36.06 25.67 -5.16
N GLN A 155 -35.73 25.80 -3.88
CA GLN A 155 -34.34 25.86 -3.40
C GLN A 155 -33.61 24.53 -3.63
N GLN A 156 -34.28 23.40 -3.41
CA GLN A 156 -33.73 22.07 -3.67
C GLN A 156 -33.42 21.88 -5.16
N CYS A 157 -34.29 22.33 -6.06
CA CYS A 157 -34.04 22.21 -7.50
C CYS A 157 -32.83 23.04 -7.96
N THR A 158 -32.62 24.23 -7.38
CA THR A 158 -31.40 25.02 -7.62
C THR A 158 -30.15 24.38 -7.04
N ALA A 159 -30.26 23.75 -5.86
CA ALA A 159 -29.16 23.01 -5.24
C ALA A 159 -28.79 21.78 -6.07
N GLU A 160 -29.77 21.01 -6.57
CA GLU A 160 -29.54 19.86 -7.44
C GLU A 160 -28.80 20.24 -8.72
N GLN A 161 -29.17 21.35 -9.37
CA GLN A 161 -28.44 21.86 -10.55
C GLN A 161 -26.99 22.26 -10.20
N SER A 162 -26.76 22.91 -9.06
CA SER A 162 -25.40 23.22 -8.61
C SER A 162 -24.57 21.96 -8.32
N THR A 163 -25.19 20.91 -7.76
CA THR A 163 -24.47 19.65 -7.49
C THR A 163 -24.07 18.91 -8.77
N VAL A 164 -24.87 19.02 -9.84
CA VAL A 164 -24.52 18.42 -11.15
C VAL A 164 -23.30 19.13 -11.75
N ILE A 165 -23.27 20.46 -11.71
CA ILE A 165 -22.12 21.25 -12.19
C ILE A 165 -20.86 20.90 -11.39
N THR A 166 -20.95 20.78 -10.07
CA THR A 166 -19.79 20.36 -9.26
C THR A 166 -19.30 18.95 -9.54
N LYS A 167 -20.18 18.03 -9.99
CA LYS A 167 -19.77 16.66 -10.35
C LYS A 167 -18.95 16.65 -11.65
N GLU A 168 -19.38 17.40 -12.65
CA GLU A 168 -18.65 17.54 -13.92
C GLU A 168 -17.26 18.16 -13.71
N GLU A 169 -17.17 19.17 -12.84
CA GLU A 169 -15.88 19.76 -12.44
C GLU A 169 -14.98 18.74 -11.71
N VAL A 170 -15.56 17.96 -10.80
CA VAL A 170 -14.83 16.90 -10.09
C VAL A 170 -14.34 15.82 -11.06
N ASP A 171 -15.14 15.43 -12.04
CA ASP A 171 -14.75 14.44 -13.04
C ASP A 171 -13.68 14.98 -14.00
N ALA A 172 -13.75 16.27 -14.38
CA ALA A 172 -12.68 16.93 -15.14
C ALA A 172 -11.35 16.98 -14.35
N LEU A 173 -11.42 17.28 -13.05
CA LEU A 173 -10.24 17.26 -12.17
C LEU A 173 -9.66 15.85 -12.01
N ARG A 174 -10.51 14.82 -11.92
CA ARG A 174 -10.06 13.41 -11.88
C ARG A 174 -9.30 13.02 -13.14
N LEU A 175 -9.84 13.33 -14.32
CA LEU A 175 -9.15 13.11 -15.59
C LEU A 175 -7.81 13.84 -15.62
N LYS A 176 -7.76 15.08 -15.11
CA LYS A 176 -6.49 15.83 -15.10
C LYS A 176 -5.46 15.23 -14.15
N ILE A 177 -5.89 14.67 -13.02
CA ILE A 177 -5.01 13.94 -12.09
C ILE A 177 -4.44 12.70 -12.80
N GLU A 178 -5.27 11.92 -13.48
CA GLU A 178 -4.82 10.72 -14.22
C GLU A 178 -3.80 11.07 -15.31
N GLU A 179 -4.02 12.15 -16.08
CA GLU A 179 -3.05 12.65 -17.05
C GLU A 179 -1.70 13.00 -16.40
N LEU A 180 -1.74 13.76 -15.31
CA LEU A 180 -0.53 14.18 -14.60
C LEU A 180 0.21 12.98 -13.97
N GLU A 181 -0.51 11.98 -13.49
CA GLU A 181 0.07 10.75 -12.98
C GLU A 181 0.77 9.95 -14.08
N ALA A 182 0.17 9.89 -15.28
CA ALA A 182 0.78 9.25 -16.45
C ALA A 182 2.01 10.02 -16.98
N GLU A 183 1.99 11.36 -16.94
CA GLU A 183 3.17 12.16 -17.26
C GLU A 183 4.28 11.94 -16.23
N ARG A 184 3.93 11.90 -14.94
CA ARG A 184 4.89 11.64 -13.87
C ARG A 184 5.52 10.26 -13.98
N SER A 185 4.76 9.23 -14.37
CA SER A 185 5.30 7.88 -14.56
C SER A 185 6.27 7.82 -15.75
N LYS A 186 5.92 8.44 -16.89
CA LYS A 186 6.82 8.56 -18.05
C LYS A 186 8.13 9.28 -17.70
N LEU A 187 8.04 10.43 -17.04
CA LEU A 187 9.22 11.18 -16.60
C LEU A 187 10.07 10.38 -15.61
N ALA A 188 9.45 9.59 -14.74
CA ALA A 188 10.18 8.72 -13.82
C ALA A 188 10.95 7.60 -14.56
N GLU A 189 10.36 7.01 -15.60
CA GLU A 189 11.04 6.04 -16.46
C GLU A 189 12.19 6.66 -17.25
N GLU A 190 11.98 7.85 -17.82
CA GLU A 190 13.03 8.62 -18.51
C GLU A 190 14.19 8.95 -17.56
N ASN A 191 13.90 9.44 -16.36
CA ASN A 191 14.92 9.71 -15.33
C ASN A 191 15.72 8.44 -14.97
N ARG A 192 15.05 7.32 -14.72
CA ARG A 192 15.76 6.04 -14.47
C ARG A 192 16.65 5.65 -15.65
N SER A 193 16.19 5.86 -16.87
CA SER A 193 16.98 5.55 -18.07
C SER A 193 18.22 6.45 -18.19
N LEU A 194 18.10 7.73 -17.82
CA LEU A 194 19.20 8.69 -17.82
C LEU A 194 20.18 8.40 -16.68
N GLU A 195 19.69 8.06 -15.50
CA GLU A 195 20.50 7.63 -14.35
C GLU A 195 21.33 6.40 -14.70
N MET A 196 20.73 5.35 -15.28
CA MET A 196 21.47 4.17 -15.74
C MET A 196 22.55 4.51 -16.78
N LYS A 197 22.26 5.44 -17.70
CA LYS A 197 23.24 5.90 -18.70
C LYS A 197 24.39 6.65 -18.01
N LEU A 198 24.09 7.54 -17.07
CA LEU A 198 25.11 8.28 -16.32
C LEU A 198 25.98 7.35 -15.47
N GLU A 199 25.38 6.35 -14.82
CA GLU A 199 26.13 5.32 -14.08
C GLU A 199 27.06 4.55 -15.00
N LYS A 200 26.59 4.14 -16.18
CA LYS A 200 27.42 3.45 -17.17
C LYS A 200 28.60 4.31 -17.62
N LEU A 201 28.36 5.59 -17.93
CA LEU A 201 29.42 6.53 -18.33
C LEU A 201 30.41 6.77 -17.18
N THR A 202 29.91 6.89 -15.95
CA THR A 202 30.75 7.02 -14.74
C THR A 202 31.63 5.80 -14.53
N LEU A 203 31.11 4.59 -14.74
CA LEU A 203 31.89 3.33 -14.71
C LEU A 203 32.94 3.26 -15.81
N GLN A 204 32.70 3.90 -16.95
CA GLN A 204 33.66 4.02 -18.06
C GLN A 204 34.72 5.12 -17.82
N GLY A 205 34.57 5.91 -16.76
CA GLY A 205 35.50 6.97 -16.38
C GLY A 205 35.18 8.34 -16.98
N ASP A 206 33.97 8.54 -17.50
CA ASP A 206 33.52 9.87 -17.92
C ASP A 206 33.33 10.78 -16.70
N TYR A 207 33.60 12.06 -16.89
CA TYR A 207 33.56 13.07 -15.85
C TYR A 207 32.97 14.37 -16.39
N ASP A 208 32.33 15.14 -15.49
CA ASP A 208 31.84 16.48 -15.80
C ASP A 208 33.00 17.49 -15.81
N PRO A 209 33.31 18.14 -16.95
CA PRO A 209 34.39 19.11 -17.06
C PRO A 209 34.17 20.38 -16.22
N SER A 210 32.94 20.68 -15.82
CA SER A 210 32.62 21.83 -14.96
C SER A 210 33.01 21.59 -13.50
N ARG A 211 32.99 20.32 -13.08
CA ARG A 211 33.19 19.91 -11.68
C ARG A 211 34.54 19.25 -11.44
N THR A 212 35.07 18.54 -12.43
CA THR A 212 36.27 17.71 -12.29
C THR A 212 37.26 18.03 -13.39
N LYS A 213 38.46 18.45 -13.01
CA LYS A 213 39.59 18.66 -13.92
C LYS A 213 40.56 17.50 -13.81
N VAL A 214 40.74 16.75 -14.90
CA VAL A 214 41.71 15.65 -14.95
C VAL A 214 43.11 16.20 -15.24
N VAL A 215 44.08 15.80 -14.43
CA VAL A 215 45.49 16.18 -14.57
C VAL A 215 46.36 14.93 -14.57
N HIS A 216 47.43 14.94 -15.36
CA HIS A 216 48.47 13.90 -15.35
C HIS A 216 49.83 14.55 -15.56
N PHE A 217 50.90 13.86 -15.18
CA PHE A 217 52.26 14.32 -15.45
C PHE A 217 52.49 14.46 -16.97
N SER A 218 53.14 15.54 -17.40
CA SER A 218 53.53 15.76 -18.80
C SER A 218 54.50 14.66 -19.27
N MET A 219 55.48 14.35 -18.43
CA MET A 219 56.43 13.25 -18.60
C MET A 219 55.90 11.96 -17.97
N ASN A 220 54.90 11.35 -18.61
CA ASN A 220 54.37 10.06 -18.18
C ASN A 220 55.02 8.89 -18.96
N PRO A 221 55.01 7.66 -18.42
CA PRO A 221 55.56 6.49 -19.10
C PRO A 221 54.98 6.24 -20.50
N MET A 222 53.71 6.58 -20.74
CA MET A 222 53.06 6.45 -22.06
C MET A 222 53.61 7.47 -23.07
N SER A 223 53.90 8.70 -22.64
CA SER A 223 54.50 9.77 -23.44
C SER A 223 55.93 9.38 -23.84
N LEU A 224 56.70 8.85 -22.89
CA LEU A 224 58.04 8.31 -23.15
C LEU A 224 58.01 7.16 -24.16
N ALA A 225 57.12 6.19 -23.97
CA ALA A 225 56.96 5.07 -24.91
C ALA A 225 56.50 5.54 -26.31
N LYS A 226 55.64 6.57 -26.38
CA LYS A 226 55.25 7.19 -27.66
C LYS A 226 56.44 7.88 -28.34
N GLN A 227 57.30 8.55 -27.58
CA GLN A 227 58.49 9.21 -28.12
C GLN A 227 59.51 8.20 -28.64
N GLN A 228 59.85 7.18 -27.85
CA GLN A 228 60.76 6.10 -28.25
C GLN A 228 60.27 5.43 -29.54
N ARG A 229 58.98 5.10 -29.63
CA ARG A 229 58.40 4.52 -30.86
C ARG A 229 58.57 5.43 -32.08
N LYS A 230 58.47 6.76 -31.91
CA LYS A 230 58.70 7.72 -33.00
C LYS A 230 60.17 7.74 -33.41
N GLU A 231 61.09 7.73 -32.44
CA GLU A 231 62.54 7.70 -32.69
C GLU A 231 62.94 6.40 -33.41
N GLU A 232 62.45 5.25 -32.97
CA GLU A 232 62.65 3.96 -33.64
C GLU A 232 62.09 3.97 -35.07
N GLN A 233 60.90 4.54 -35.27
CA GLN A 233 60.31 4.66 -36.60
C GLN A 233 61.14 5.56 -37.53
N GLN A 234 61.70 6.66 -37.00
CA GLN A 234 62.59 7.54 -37.74
C GLN A 234 63.91 6.82 -38.09
N GLN A 235 64.52 6.13 -37.13
CA GLN A 235 65.72 5.33 -37.38
C GLN A 235 65.46 4.27 -38.47
N LEU A 236 64.34 3.57 -38.40
CA LEU A 236 63.97 2.58 -39.41
C LEU A 236 63.71 3.21 -40.78
N GLN A 237 63.12 4.42 -40.82
CA GLN A 237 62.93 5.16 -42.07
C GLN A 237 64.26 5.57 -42.68
N GLU A 238 65.18 6.12 -41.89
CA GLU A 238 66.53 6.47 -42.34
C GLU A 238 67.29 5.23 -42.83
N GLU A 239 67.20 4.11 -42.12
CA GLU A 239 67.80 2.85 -42.55
C GLU A 239 67.19 2.36 -43.86
N CYS A 240 65.87 2.42 -44.00
CA CYS A 240 65.19 2.08 -45.25
C CYS A 240 65.62 2.99 -46.39
N GLU A 241 65.80 4.29 -46.14
CA GLU A 241 66.29 5.25 -47.14
C GLU A 241 67.73 4.95 -47.54
N ARG A 242 68.63 4.74 -46.58
CA ARG A 242 70.02 4.32 -46.83
C ARG A 242 70.08 3.02 -47.61
N LEU A 243 69.27 2.02 -47.25
CA LEU A 243 69.21 0.74 -47.96
C LEU A 243 68.63 0.92 -49.38
N ARG A 244 67.60 1.77 -49.56
CA ARG A 244 67.06 2.11 -50.89
C ARG A 244 68.09 2.81 -51.76
N GLU A 245 68.90 3.71 -51.20
CA GLU A 245 70.00 4.37 -51.89
C GLU A 245 71.10 3.38 -52.28
N LEU A 246 71.50 2.50 -51.36
CA LEU A 246 72.48 1.44 -51.63
C LEU A 246 72.01 0.50 -52.75
N VAL A 247 70.74 0.08 -52.72
CA VAL A 247 70.13 -0.74 -53.79
C VAL A 247 70.07 0.03 -55.11
N ARG A 248 69.84 1.36 -55.09
CA ARG A 248 69.86 2.20 -56.29
C ARG A 248 71.25 2.26 -56.92
N VAL A 249 72.30 2.46 -56.12
CA VAL A 249 73.71 2.45 -56.57
C VAL A 249 74.09 1.09 -57.17
N LEU A 250 73.69 0.01 -56.50
CA LEU A 250 73.91 -1.35 -56.95
C LEU A 250 73.23 -1.67 -58.29
N LYS A 251 71.95 -1.31 -58.43
CA LYS A 251 71.20 -1.49 -59.68
C LYS A 251 71.73 -0.61 -60.82
N GLY A 252 72.37 0.52 -60.50
CA GLY A 252 73.04 1.41 -61.45
C GLY A 252 74.43 0.95 -61.90
N GLY A 253 74.92 -0.21 -61.43
CA GLY A 253 76.21 -0.78 -61.83
C GLY A 253 77.42 -0.32 -61.01
N GLY A 254 77.22 0.28 -59.83
CA GLY A 254 78.31 0.66 -58.92
C GLY A 254 78.75 -0.49 -57.99
N SER A 255 80.06 -0.72 -57.86
CA SER A 255 80.63 -1.66 -56.88
C SER A 255 80.45 -1.15 -55.44
N ILE A 256 79.91 -1.98 -54.55
CA ILE A 256 79.82 -1.70 -53.11
C ILE A 256 81.22 -1.80 -52.51
N SER A 257 81.72 -0.72 -51.89
CA SER A 257 82.90 -0.79 -51.03
C SER A 257 82.49 -1.39 -49.68
N GLY A 258 83.26 -2.37 -49.21
CA GLY A 258 82.90 -3.34 -48.18
C GLY A 258 82.43 -2.78 -46.84
N ASN A 259 81.40 -3.44 -46.28
CA ASN A 259 81.20 -3.66 -44.85
C ASN A 259 79.96 -4.56 -44.64
N LEU A 260 80.05 -5.80 -45.14
CA LEU A 260 79.03 -6.84 -44.93
C LEU A 260 79.71 -8.19 -44.65
N GLU A 261 80.61 -8.19 -43.67
CA GLU A 261 81.05 -9.41 -42.98
C GLU A 261 80.73 -9.23 -41.50
N GLY A 262 79.59 -9.79 -41.09
CA GLY A 262 79.10 -9.70 -39.72
C GLY A 262 77.98 -10.69 -39.45
N VAL A 263 78.05 -11.88 -40.04
CA VAL A 263 77.18 -13.01 -39.72
C VAL A 263 78.05 -14.26 -39.66
N GLY A 264 78.11 -14.90 -38.48
CA GLY A 264 78.74 -16.22 -38.33
C GLY A 264 79.78 -16.33 -37.23
N GLY A 265 79.50 -15.80 -36.03
CA GLY A 265 80.27 -16.18 -34.85
C GLY A 265 80.02 -17.66 -34.53
N PHE A 266 81.04 -18.49 -34.71
CA PHE A 266 81.10 -19.83 -34.14
C PHE A 266 80.85 -19.74 -32.63
N GLN A 267 79.73 -20.28 -32.15
CA GLN A 267 79.46 -20.38 -30.71
C GLN A 267 80.58 -21.21 -30.07
N SER A 268 81.28 -20.59 -29.12
CA SER A 268 82.35 -21.24 -28.38
C SER A 268 81.79 -22.40 -27.53
N PRO A 269 82.52 -23.51 -27.34
CA PRO A 269 82.06 -24.64 -26.53
C PRO A 269 81.71 -24.25 -25.07
N GLN A 270 82.20 -23.09 -24.60
CA GLN A 270 81.92 -22.52 -23.29
C GLN A 270 80.50 -21.92 -23.20
N GLU A 271 80.06 -21.23 -24.26
CA GLU A 271 78.71 -20.67 -24.37
C GLU A 271 77.64 -21.77 -24.49
N VAL A 272 77.96 -22.86 -25.19
CA VAL A 272 77.10 -24.06 -25.26
C VAL A 272 76.96 -24.74 -23.89
N ALA A 273 78.02 -24.75 -23.07
CA ALA A 273 77.96 -25.30 -21.71
C ALA A 273 77.13 -24.42 -20.75
N GLU A 274 77.25 -23.10 -20.86
CA GLU A 274 76.45 -22.15 -20.08
C GLU A 274 74.96 -22.21 -20.45
N LEU A 275 74.64 -22.31 -21.74
CA LEU A 275 73.27 -22.48 -22.22
C LEU A 275 72.66 -23.81 -21.76
N LYS A 276 73.40 -24.91 -21.81
CA LYS A 276 72.94 -26.21 -21.26
C LYS A 276 72.64 -26.11 -19.77
N LYS A 277 73.50 -25.45 -18.99
CA LYS A 277 73.27 -25.23 -17.56
C LYS A 277 72.05 -24.34 -17.29
N GLN A 278 71.79 -23.35 -18.13
CA GLN A 278 70.58 -22.53 -18.03
C GLN A 278 69.32 -23.33 -18.34
N VAL A 279 69.33 -24.17 -19.38
CA VAL A 279 68.23 -25.08 -19.72
C VAL A 279 67.96 -26.05 -18.58
N GLU A 280 68.98 -26.72 -18.05
CA GLU A 280 68.84 -27.61 -16.89
C GLU A 280 68.26 -26.87 -15.66
N SER A 281 68.69 -25.63 -15.42
CA SER A 281 68.16 -24.82 -14.31
C SER A 281 66.69 -24.43 -14.52
N ALA A 282 66.27 -24.17 -15.76
CA ALA A 282 64.90 -23.82 -16.12
C ALA A 282 64.00 -25.06 -16.06
N GLU A 283 64.49 -26.21 -16.52
CA GLU A 283 63.82 -27.51 -16.39
C GLU A 283 63.61 -27.88 -14.92
N LEU A 284 64.62 -27.69 -14.07
CA LEU A 284 64.52 -27.92 -12.63
C LEU A 284 63.50 -26.98 -11.97
N LYS A 285 63.47 -25.70 -12.37
CA LYS A 285 62.45 -24.74 -11.89
C LYS A 285 61.04 -25.16 -12.31
N ASN A 286 60.86 -25.59 -13.55
CA ASN A 286 59.57 -26.08 -14.05
C ASN A 286 59.14 -27.37 -13.32
N GLN A 287 60.08 -28.26 -13.02
CA GLN A 287 59.80 -29.47 -12.26
C GLN A 287 59.35 -29.16 -10.83
N ARG A 288 60.06 -28.27 -10.13
CA ARG A 288 59.66 -27.78 -8.81
C ARG A 288 58.29 -27.09 -8.83
N LEU A 289 58.00 -26.32 -9.88
CA LEU A 289 56.71 -25.66 -10.02
C LEU A 289 55.57 -26.69 -10.17
N LYS A 290 55.79 -27.78 -10.93
CA LYS A 290 54.84 -28.90 -11.03
C LYS A 290 54.63 -29.58 -9.69
N GLU A 291 55.70 -29.83 -8.92
CA GLU A 291 55.61 -30.43 -7.57
C GLU A 291 54.83 -29.54 -6.60
N VAL A 292 55.09 -28.23 -6.60
CA VAL A 292 54.35 -27.27 -5.76
C VAL A 292 52.88 -27.23 -6.16
N PHE A 293 52.58 -27.21 -7.46
CA PHE A 293 51.19 -27.25 -7.94
C PHE A 293 50.47 -28.53 -7.54
N GLN A 294 51.13 -29.69 -7.68
CA GLN A 294 50.59 -30.98 -7.23
C GLN A 294 50.36 -31.00 -5.71
N THR A 295 51.29 -30.44 -4.93
CA THR A 295 51.13 -30.35 -3.47
C THR A 295 49.93 -29.46 -3.11
N LYS A 296 49.78 -28.30 -3.78
CA LYS A 296 48.67 -27.37 -3.53
C LYS A 296 47.32 -27.94 -3.95
N ILE A 297 47.23 -28.67 -5.07
CA ILE A 297 45.98 -29.29 -5.47
C ILE A 297 45.59 -30.43 -4.53
N GLN A 298 46.55 -31.20 -4.01
CA GLN A 298 46.29 -32.24 -3.01
C GLN A 298 45.85 -31.63 -1.67
N GLU A 299 46.48 -30.55 -1.23
CA GLU A 299 46.07 -29.79 -0.03
C GLU A 299 44.62 -29.31 -0.17
N PHE A 300 44.28 -28.70 -1.32
CA PHE A 300 42.93 -28.26 -1.63
C PHE A 300 41.92 -29.42 -1.63
N ARG A 301 42.24 -30.54 -2.31
CA ARG A 301 41.39 -31.74 -2.31
C ARG A 301 41.14 -32.29 -0.91
N LYS A 302 42.18 -32.30 -0.06
CA LYS A 302 42.07 -32.75 1.33
C LYS A 302 41.14 -31.85 2.15
N VAL A 303 41.27 -30.53 2.00
CA VAL A 303 40.38 -29.56 2.67
C VAL A 303 38.94 -29.71 2.18
N CYS A 304 38.72 -29.80 0.86
CA CYS A 304 37.38 -30.03 0.31
C CYS A 304 36.76 -31.34 0.81
N TYR A 305 37.54 -32.42 0.88
CA TYR A 305 37.10 -33.70 1.40
C TYR A 305 36.68 -33.61 2.88
N THR A 306 37.48 -32.94 3.72
CA THR A 306 37.15 -32.77 5.15
C THR A 306 35.96 -31.85 5.39
N LEU A 307 35.82 -30.76 4.62
CA LEU A 307 34.76 -29.78 4.82
C LEU A 307 33.41 -30.21 4.23
N THR A 308 33.43 -30.85 3.06
CA THR A 308 32.20 -31.14 2.29
C THR A 308 31.83 -32.61 2.27
N GLY A 309 32.76 -33.49 2.64
CA GLY A 309 32.55 -34.94 2.56
C GLY A 309 32.64 -35.52 1.14
N TYR A 310 33.14 -34.75 0.17
CA TYR A 310 33.33 -35.19 -1.21
C TYR A 310 34.79 -35.10 -1.65
N GLN A 311 35.31 -36.18 -2.23
CA GLN A 311 36.60 -36.24 -2.89
C GLN A 311 36.43 -35.85 -4.35
N ILE A 312 37.16 -34.82 -4.81
CA ILE A 312 37.05 -34.27 -6.17
C ILE A 312 38.30 -34.65 -6.97
N ASP A 313 38.14 -35.52 -7.97
CA ASP A 313 39.20 -35.95 -8.88
C ASP A 313 38.91 -35.53 -10.32
N ILE A 314 39.95 -35.09 -11.04
CA ILE A 314 39.85 -34.67 -12.45
C ILE A 314 40.15 -35.89 -13.33
N THR A 315 39.21 -36.29 -14.19
CA THR A 315 39.41 -37.38 -15.15
C THR A 315 40.05 -36.87 -16.44
N THR A 316 40.48 -37.79 -17.32
CA THR A 316 41.17 -37.48 -18.59
C THR A 316 40.33 -36.72 -19.62
N GLU A 317 39.03 -36.53 -19.37
CA GLU A 317 38.09 -35.85 -20.27
C GLU A 317 37.62 -34.47 -19.76
N ASN A 318 38.41 -33.82 -18.88
CA ASN A 318 38.02 -32.57 -18.20
C ASN A 318 36.68 -32.65 -17.44
N GLN A 319 36.35 -33.84 -16.95
CA GLN A 319 35.19 -34.04 -16.07
C GLN A 319 35.66 -34.15 -14.62
N TYR A 320 34.82 -33.66 -13.71
CA TYR A 320 35.04 -33.74 -12.27
C TYR A 320 34.29 -34.95 -11.70
N ARG A 321 35.04 -35.90 -11.16
CA ARG A 321 34.52 -37.05 -10.44
C ARG A 321 34.44 -36.72 -8.95
N LEU A 322 33.23 -36.78 -8.40
CA LEU A 322 32.97 -36.63 -6.97
C LEU A 322 32.69 -38.00 -6.34
N SER A 323 33.49 -38.38 -5.36
CA SER A 323 33.26 -39.58 -4.54
C SER A 323 32.89 -39.15 -3.11
N SER A 324 31.73 -39.58 -2.62
CA SER A 324 31.24 -39.21 -1.28
C SER A 324 31.88 -40.08 -0.18
N ILE A 325 32.10 -39.51 1.01
CA ILE A 325 32.49 -40.27 2.23
C ILE A 325 31.45 -41.32 2.61
N TYR A 326 30.18 -41.07 2.27
CA TYR A 326 29.05 -41.93 2.64
C TYR A 326 28.59 -42.82 1.48
N ALA A 327 29.44 -43.06 0.47
CA ALA A 327 29.12 -43.94 -0.64
C ALA A 327 28.84 -45.39 -0.15
N GLU A 328 27.72 -45.98 -0.60
CA GLU A 328 27.31 -47.34 -0.20
C GLU A 328 28.17 -48.41 -0.89
N HIS A 329 28.70 -48.12 -2.09
CA HIS A 329 29.64 -48.97 -2.80
C HIS A 329 30.90 -48.20 -3.25
N GLN A 330 32.05 -48.89 -3.33
CA GLN A 330 33.35 -48.30 -3.68
C GLN A 330 33.43 -47.71 -5.10
N GLY A 331 32.41 -47.93 -5.94
CA GLY A 331 32.32 -47.42 -7.31
C GLY A 331 31.39 -46.22 -7.50
N ASP A 332 30.65 -45.81 -6.46
CA ASP A 332 29.62 -44.78 -6.60
C ASP A 332 30.28 -43.39 -6.69
N CYS A 333 30.23 -42.80 -7.88
CA CYS A 333 30.75 -41.48 -8.13
C CYS A 333 29.81 -40.65 -9.02
N LEU A 334 29.79 -39.35 -8.78
CA LEU A 334 29.06 -38.38 -9.59
C LEU A 334 30.03 -37.72 -10.56
N LEU A 335 29.69 -37.69 -11.84
CA LEU A 335 30.50 -37.05 -12.88
C LEU A 335 29.85 -35.72 -13.28
N PHE A 336 30.60 -34.63 -13.17
CA PHE A 336 30.20 -33.29 -13.60
C PHE A 336 31.10 -32.82 -14.73
N LYS A 337 30.54 -32.13 -15.71
CA LYS A 337 31.25 -31.55 -16.85
C LYS A 337 31.29 -30.04 -16.74
#